data_AF-A0A965LDG3-F1
#
_entry.id   AF-A0A965LDG3-F1
#
_cell.length_a   1.000
_cell.length_b   1.000
_cell.length_c   1.000
_cell.angle_alpha   90.00
_cell.angle_beta   90.00
_cell.angle_gamma   90.00
#
_symmetry.space_group_name_H-M   'P 1'
#
loop_
_entity.id
_entity.type
_entity.pdbx_description
1 polymer ?
#
loop_
_entity_poly.entity_id
_entity_poly.type
_entity_poly.pdbx_seq_one_letter_code
_entity_poly.pdbx_strand_id
1 'polypeptide(L)'
;MIWISILALAQVTLPAEIRGEPGSFVPVRAETQGELVRFVAIDSGLQVFPDGLLTDKKATVVIAPRSGRYRLLAYSAISGVPTEPVVVSVVIGDGSPTPPAPPMPPMPEADKLRDALTGIYGGHVEPDKARKTRLLSQVYTRGATLSRDPAIGTTSALLAALVSERGKSDLRAGDITPIRERIAAEWSDRLGDADQSMTPEMRDRASALCTRIAAILGELAHE
;
A
#
# COMPACT_ATOMS: atom_id res chain seq x y z
N MET A 1 -26.88 -34.05 14.22
CA MET A 1 -26.21 -33.22 13.22
C MET A 1 -26.79 -31.82 13.29
N ILE A 2 -26.13 -30.97 14.07
CA ILE A 2 -26.55 -29.61 14.39
C ILE A 2 -26.23 -28.76 13.16
N TRP A 3 -27.28 -28.29 12.50
CA TRP A 3 -27.16 -27.28 11.47
C TRP A 3 -26.61 -26.01 12.10
N ILE A 4 -25.49 -25.57 11.57
CA ILE A 4 -24.89 -24.25 11.79
C ILE A 4 -25.96 -23.23 11.37
N SER A 5 -26.69 -22.70 12.35
CA SER A 5 -27.45 -21.48 12.20
C SER A 5 -26.45 -20.36 11.97
N ILE A 6 -26.20 -20.13 10.68
CA ILE A 6 -25.48 -19.00 10.10
C ILE A 6 -25.85 -17.75 10.90
N LEU A 7 -24.87 -17.21 11.62
CA LEU A 7 -24.81 -15.78 11.90
C LEU A 7 -24.83 -15.09 10.54
N ALA A 8 -26.03 -14.81 10.04
CA ALA A 8 -26.22 -13.76 9.06
C ALA A 8 -25.90 -12.48 9.83
N LEU A 9 -24.63 -12.07 9.78
CA LEU A 9 -24.18 -10.79 10.28
C LEU A 9 -25.17 -9.75 9.77
N ALA A 10 -25.88 -9.11 10.69
CA ALA A 10 -26.68 -7.96 10.37
C ALA A 10 -25.69 -6.89 9.89
N GLN A 11 -25.65 -6.67 8.58
CA GLN A 11 -24.69 -5.77 7.94
C GLN A 11 -25.43 -4.55 7.40
N VAL A 12 -24.67 -3.50 7.10
CA VAL A 12 -25.15 -2.38 6.30
C VAL A 12 -25.13 -2.81 4.84
N THR A 13 -26.22 -2.63 4.11
CA THR A 13 -26.31 -2.89 2.67
C THR A 13 -26.65 -1.61 1.92
N LEU A 14 -25.94 -1.39 0.82
CA LEU A 14 -26.10 -0.25 -0.07
C LEU A 14 -26.02 -0.76 -1.52
N PRO A 15 -26.67 -0.08 -2.48
CA PRO A 15 -26.42 -0.32 -3.89
C PRO A 15 -24.92 -0.18 -4.20
N ALA A 16 -24.38 -1.03 -5.07
CA ALA A 16 -22.95 -0.97 -5.43
C ALA A 16 -22.56 0.34 -6.12
N GLU A 17 -23.51 0.98 -6.79
CA GLU A 17 -23.34 2.23 -7.51
C GLU A 17 -24.58 3.11 -7.36
N ILE A 18 -24.37 4.41 -7.14
CA ILE A 18 -25.40 5.44 -7.03
C ILE A 18 -25.04 6.54 -8.03
N ARG A 19 -26.00 6.98 -8.84
CA ARG A 19 -25.78 7.97 -9.91
C ARG A 19 -26.48 9.28 -9.62
N GLY A 20 -25.90 10.39 -10.05
CA GLY A 20 -26.52 11.71 -10.01
C GLY A 20 -25.83 12.73 -10.90
N GLU A 21 -26.36 13.94 -10.96
CA GLU A 21 -25.85 15.02 -11.81
C GLU A 21 -24.86 15.93 -11.06
N PRO A 22 -23.88 16.56 -11.75
CA PRO A 22 -22.95 17.49 -11.10
C PRO A 22 -23.70 18.64 -10.45
N GLY A 23 -23.32 18.96 -9.20
CA GLY A 23 -23.97 20.00 -8.40
C GLY A 23 -25.38 19.65 -7.92
N SER A 24 -25.90 18.45 -8.19
CA SER A 24 -27.19 18.00 -7.69
C SER A 24 -27.05 17.22 -6.38
N PHE A 25 -28.11 17.28 -5.58
CA PHE A 25 -28.23 16.46 -4.37
C PHE A 25 -28.55 15.01 -4.74
N VAL A 26 -27.66 14.10 -4.37
CA VAL A 26 -27.81 12.66 -4.62
C VAL A 26 -28.18 11.96 -3.32
N PRO A 27 -29.41 11.44 -3.18
CA PRO A 27 -29.82 10.73 -1.98
C PRO A 27 -29.15 9.35 -1.90
N VAL A 28 -28.66 9.01 -0.72
CA VAL A 28 -28.06 7.71 -0.40
C VAL A 28 -28.80 7.14 0.80
N ARG A 29 -29.39 5.96 0.65
CA ARG A 29 -30.12 5.28 1.73
C ARG A 29 -29.54 3.89 1.95
N ALA A 30 -29.15 3.63 3.18
CA ALA A 30 -28.64 2.33 3.59
C ALA A 30 -29.76 1.46 4.18
N GLU A 31 -29.71 0.17 3.88
CA GLU A 31 -30.51 -0.85 4.53
C GLU A 31 -29.68 -1.45 5.67
N THR A 32 -30.21 -1.41 6.89
CA THR A 32 -29.55 -2.01 8.05
C THR A 32 -30.53 -2.14 9.21
N GLN A 33 -30.23 -3.08 10.12
CA GLN A 33 -30.92 -3.21 11.41
C GLN A 33 -30.44 -2.17 12.44
N GLY A 34 -29.30 -1.50 12.22
CA GLY A 34 -28.81 -0.44 13.11
C GLY A 34 -29.72 0.79 13.12
N GLU A 35 -29.70 1.56 14.20
CA GLU A 35 -30.59 2.74 14.38
C GLU A 35 -30.17 3.93 13.51
N LEU A 36 -28.86 4.08 13.26
CA LEU A 36 -28.27 5.14 12.45
C LEU A 36 -27.17 4.61 11.55
N VAL A 37 -26.86 5.32 10.47
CA VAL A 37 -25.72 5.03 9.59
C VAL A 37 -24.86 6.29 9.50
N ARG A 38 -23.56 6.11 9.72
CA ARG A 38 -22.56 7.17 9.50
C ARG A 38 -22.03 7.05 8.08
N PHE A 39 -22.01 8.18 7.38
CA PHE A 39 -21.52 8.29 6.01
C PHE A 39 -20.29 9.19 5.99
N VAL A 40 -19.22 8.73 5.32
CA VAL A 40 -17.94 9.44 5.23
C VAL A 40 -17.47 9.45 3.79
N ALA A 41 -17.24 10.64 3.22
CA ALA A 41 -16.59 10.75 1.93
C ALA A 41 -15.10 10.41 2.05
N ILE A 42 -14.63 9.48 1.20
CA ILE A 42 -13.22 9.10 1.13
C ILE A 42 -12.46 10.02 0.17
N ASP A 43 -13.10 10.35 -0.96
CA ASP A 43 -12.46 11.11 -2.02
C ASP A 43 -12.76 12.61 -1.91
N SER A 44 -11.73 13.43 -2.11
CA SER A 44 -11.87 14.89 -2.13
C SER A 44 -12.82 15.35 -3.23
N GLY A 45 -13.76 16.23 -2.90
CA GLY A 45 -14.74 16.76 -3.86
C GLY A 45 -16.13 16.16 -3.74
N LEU A 46 -16.29 15.04 -3.01
CA LEU A 46 -17.59 14.58 -2.54
C LEU A 46 -17.88 15.19 -1.17
N GLN A 47 -18.98 15.92 -1.06
CA GLN A 47 -19.44 16.47 0.21
C GLN A 47 -20.62 15.64 0.71
N VAL A 48 -20.58 15.27 2.00
CA VAL A 48 -21.65 14.53 2.67
C VAL A 48 -22.43 15.50 3.55
N PHE A 49 -23.75 15.48 3.43
CA PHE A 49 -24.61 16.33 4.26
C PHE A 49 -24.55 15.88 5.73
N PRO A 50 -24.44 16.80 6.70
CA PRO A 50 -24.40 16.45 8.12
C PRO A 50 -25.64 15.65 8.56
N ASP A 51 -25.40 14.47 9.10
CA ASP A 51 -26.42 13.50 9.52
C ASP A 51 -27.28 13.98 10.70
N GLY A 52 -26.76 14.87 11.54
CA GLY A 52 -27.49 15.53 12.61
C GLY A 52 -28.72 16.31 12.13
N LEU A 53 -28.70 16.80 10.88
CA LEU A 53 -29.72 17.67 10.31
C LEU A 53 -30.80 16.91 9.52
N LEU A 54 -30.65 15.59 9.33
CA LEU A 54 -31.62 14.76 8.59
C LEU A 54 -32.55 14.02 9.55
N THR A 55 -33.84 13.95 9.21
CA THR A 55 -34.84 13.19 9.98
C THR A 55 -34.62 11.68 9.86
N ASP A 56 -34.27 11.20 8.66
CA ASP A 56 -33.91 9.80 8.42
C ASP A 56 -32.43 9.57 8.74
N LYS A 57 -32.16 8.89 9.85
CA LYS A 57 -30.79 8.60 10.32
C LYS A 57 -30.10 7.46 9.55
N LYS A 58 -30.77 6.83 8.59
CA LYS A 58 -30.22 5.78 7.70
C LYS A 58 -29.96 6.29 6.29
N ALA A 59 -30.23 7.57 6.04
CA ALA A 59 -30.01 8.20 4.75
C ALA A 59 -29.10 9.42 4.90
N THR A 60 -28.37 9.73 3.84
CA THR A 60 -27.67 11.00 3.65
C THR A 60 -27.92 11.54 2.25
N VAL A 61 -27.46 12.76 2.02
CA VAL A 61 -27.39 13.36 0.70
C VAL A 61 -25.94 13.72 0.45
N VAL A 62 -25.45 13.39 -0.73
CA VAL A 62 -24.11 13.78 -1.18
C VAL A 62 -24.20 14.74 -2.35
N ILE A 63 -23.20 15.59 -2.50
CA ILE A 63 -23.07 16.52 -3.61
C ILE A 63 -21.61 16.57 -4.06
N ALA A 64 -21.39 16.60 -5.37
CA ALA A 64 -20.10 16.91 -5.96
C ALA A 64 -20.28 17.91 -7.11
N PRO A 65 -19.50 19.01 -7.14
CA PRO A 65 -19.62 20.02 -8.20
C PRO A 65 -18.94 19.58 -9.51
N ARG A 66 -18.14 18.51 -9.50
CA ARG A 66 -17.42 17.99 -10.67
C ARG A 66 -17.95 16.61 -11.01
N SER A 67 -18.03 16.30 -12.30
CA SER A 67 -18.29 14.95 -12.77
C SER A 67 -17.16 14.00 -12.34
N GLY A 68 -17.50 12.77 -11.98
CA GLY A 68 -16.52 11.79 -11.53
C GLY A 68 -17.14 10.64 -10.74
N ARG A 69 -16.30 9.64 -10.41
CA ARG A 69 -16.66 8.54 -9.53
C ARG A 69 -15.99 8.74 -8.18
N TYR A 70 -16.79 8.80 -7.13
CA TYR A 70 -16.36 9.07 -5.76
C TYR A 70 -16.70 7.88 -4.86
N ARG A 71 -15.90 7.62 -3.84
CA ARG A 71 -16.15 6.57 -2.85
C ARG A 71 -16.73 7.15 -1.58
N LEU A 72 -17.81 6.51 -1.12
CA LEU A 72 -18.49 6.83 0.12
C LEU A 72 -18.44 5.60 1.03
N LEU A 73 -17.93 5.79 2.25
CA LEU A 73 -17.94 4.79 3.30
C LEU A 73 -19.25 4.90 4.10
N ALA A 74 -19.87 3.78 4.40
CA ALA A 74 -21.02 3.70 5.29
C ALA A 74 -20.82 2.61 6.34
N TYR A 75 -21.12 2.92 7.60
CA TYR A 75 -21.09 1.95 8.68
C TYR A 75 -22.13 2.28 9.74
N SER A 76 -22.51 1.28 10.53
CA SER A 76 -23.51 1.39 11.58
C SER A 76 -23.02 0.68 12.85
N ALA A 77 -23.86 0.70 13.88
CA ALA A 77 -23.73 -0.16 15.04
C ALA A 77 -25.07 -0.84 15.32
N ILE A 78 -25.03 -2.14 15.63
CA ILE A 78 -26.20 -2.95 15.93
C ILE A 78 -26.01 -3.49 17.34
N SER A 79 -26.95 -3.14 18.24
CA SER A 79 -26.87 -3.51 19.66
C SER A 79 -25.53 -3.14 20.32
N GLY A 80 -24.92 -2.02 19.91
CA GLY A 80 -23.64 -1.54 20.42
C GLY A 80 -22.39 -2.15 19.78
N VAL A 81 -22.54 -3.05 18.81
CA VAL A 81 -21.41 -3.64 18.05
C VAL A 81 -21.29 -2.95 16.68
N PRO A 82 -20.11 -2.42 16.30
CA PRO A 82 -19.90 -1.84 14.97
C PRO A 82 -20.10 -2.88 13.86
N THR A 83 -20.73 -2.48 12.75
CA THR A 83 -20.81 -3.28 11.53
C THR A 83 -19.52 -3.18 10.73
N GLU A 84 -19.32 -4.11 9.79
CA GLU A 84 -18.24 -3.96 8.81
C GLU A 84 -18.56 -2.73 7.93
N PRO A 85 -17.59 -1.86 7.64
CA PRO A 85 -17.85 -0.71 6.79
C PRO A 85 -18.01 -1.12 5.32
N VAL A 86 -18.98 -0.52 4.64
CA VAL A 86 -19.26 -0.74 3.22
C VAL A 86 -18.84 0.48 2.41
N VAL A 87 -18.17 0.25 1.28
CA VAL A 87 -17.77 1.31 0.35
C VAL A 87 -18.67 1.25 -0.89
N VAL A 88 -19.35 2.35 -1.19
CA VAL A 88 -20.19 2.52 -2.39
C VAL A 88 -19.57 3.53 -3.35
N SER A 89 -19.77 3.30 -4.65
CA SER A 89 -19.42 4.26 -5.70
C SER A 89 -20.55 5.24 -5.96
N VAL A 90 -20.28 6.53 -5.84
CA VAL A 90 -21.16 7.63 -6.26
C VAL A 90 -20.65 8.19 -7.58
N VAL A 91 -21.40 8.02 -8.65
CA VAL A 91 -21.07 8.46 -10.00
C VAL A 91 -21.84 9.75 -10.31
N ILE A 92 -21.11 10.81 -10.65
CA ILE A 92 -21.65 12.14 -10.89
C ILE A 92 -21.42 12.54 -12.35
N GLY A 93 -22.49 12.94 -13.05
CA GLY A 93 -22.51 13.34 -14.45
C GLY A 93 -22.50 12.19 -15.44
N ASP A 94 -21.97 12.48 -16.63
CA ASP A 94 -21.86 11.55 -17.76
C ASP A 94 -21.11 10.27 -17.42
N GLY A 95 -20.36 10.27 -16.30
CA GLY A 95 -20.20 9.10 -15.44
C GLY A 95 -19.89 7.82 -16.20
N SER A 96 -19.18 8.01 -17.32
CA SER A 96 -18.94 6.96 -18.28
C SER A 96 -18.21 5.92 -17.46
N PRO A 97 -18.61 4.63 -17.51
CA PRO A 97 -17.66 3.64 -17.09
C PRO A 97 -16.41 3.99 -17.90
N THR A 98 -15.31 4.37 -17.24
CA THR A 98 -14.02 4.10 -17.88
C THR A 98 -14.18 2.65 -18.29
N PRO A 99 -14.16 2.34 -19.61
CA PRO A 99 -14.22 0.97 -20.07
C PRO A 99 -13.24 0.17 -19.19
N PRO A 100 -13.48 -1.11 -18.86
CA PRO A 100 -12.39 -1.89 -18.31
C PRO A 100 -11.22 -1.63 -19.24
N ALA A 101 -10.16 -1.00 -18.72
CA ALA A 101 -9.04 -0.64 -19.57
C ALA A 101 -8.69 -1.92 -20.32
N PRO A 102 -8.53 -1.91 -21.66
CA PRO A 102 -7.99 -3.07 -22.36
C PRO A 102 -6.81 -3.52 -21.51
N PRO A 103 -6.74 -4.82 -21.09
CA PRO A 103 -5.96 -5.25 -19.93
C PRO A 103 -4.69 -4.44 -19.92
N MET A 104 -4.61 -3.48 -18.97
CA MET A 104 -3.41 -2.65 -18.92
C MET A 104 -2.28 -3.67 -18.83
N PRO A 105 -1.22 -3.57 -19.68
CA PRO A 105 -0.03 -4.34 -19.42
C PRO A 105 0.24 -4.16 -17.93
N PRO A 106 0.40 -5.26 -17.17
CA PRO A 106 0.27 -5.27 -15.72
C PRO A 106 0.87 -3.99 -15.18
N MET A 107 0.02 -3.11 -14.62
CA MET A 107 0.53 -1.90 -13.97
C MET A 107 1.59 -2.41 -12.99
N PRO A 108 2.84 -1.90 -13.05
CA PRO A 108 3.90 -2.40 -12.18
C PRO A 108 3.33 -2.43 -10.79
N GLU A 109 3.39 -3.59 -10.14
CA GLU A 109 3.02 -3.76 -8.74
C GLU A 109 3.50 -2.49 -8.02
N ALA A 110 2.58 -1.69 -7.45
CA ALA A 110 2.94 -0.44 -6.77
C ALA A 110 4.17 -0.76 -5.94
N ASP A 111 5.27 -0.03 -6.16
CA ASP A 111 6.60 -0.47 -5.72
C ASP A 111 6.67 -0.31 -4.19
N LYS A 112 6.08 -1.28 -3.47
CA LYS A 112 5.89 -1.27 -2.01
C LYS A 112 7.20 -1.09 -1.26
N LEU A 113 8.32 -1.50 -1.88
CA LEU A 113 9.64 -1.27 -1.35
C LEU A 113 10.04 0.19 -1.52
N ARG A 114 9.89 0.77 -2.73
CA ARG A 114 10.12 2.21 -2.95
C ARG A 114 9.27 3.05 -2.01
N ASP A 115 7.97 2.83 -1.94
CA ASP A 115 7.07 3.62 -1.10
C ASP A 115 7.47 3.55 0.39
N ALA A 116 7.80 2.35 0.88
CA ALA A 116 8.27 2.17 2.25
C ALA A 116 9.61 2.87 2.51
N LEU A 117 10.57 2.75 1.59
CA LEU A 117 11.89 3.38 1.73
C LEU A 117 11.80 4.92 1.62
N THR A 118 10.93 5.45 0.74
CA THR A 118 10.64 6.89 0.65
C THR A 118 10.02 7.40 1.95
N GLY A 119 9.01 6.71 2.49
CA GLY A 119 8.39 7.09 3.77
C GLY A 119 9.38 7.08 4.94
N ILE A 120 10.19 6.03 5.05
CA ILE A 120 11.24 5.92 6.08
C ILE A 120 12.28 7.02 5.88
N TYR A 121 12.77 7.24 4.67
CA TYR A 121 13.77 8.27 4.39
C TYR A 121 13.24 9.67 4.71
N GLY A 122 12.00 9.99 4.35
CA GLY A 122 11.37 11.28 4.65
C GLY A 122 11.21 11.55 6.14
N GLY A 123 10.85 10.53 6.94
CA GLY A 123 10.67 10.65 8.39
C GLY A 123 11.96 10.51 9.22
N HIS A 124 13.02 9.92 8.66
CA HIS A 124 14.25 9.64 9.41
C HIS A 124 15.18 10.85 9.46
N VAL A 125 15.65 11.19 10.66
CA VAL A 125 16.58 12.31 10.89
C VAL A 125 17.92 11.77 11.34
N GLU A 126 18.95 11.98 10.53
CA GLU A 126 20.31 11.52 10.82
C GLU A 126 21.33 12.44 10.12
N PRO A 127 22.49 12.75 10.74
CA PRO A 127 23.56 13.49 10.05
C PRO A 127 24.07 12.71 8.83
N ASP A 128 24.38 13.44 7.75
CA ASP A 128 24.85 12.88 6.48
C ASP A 128 23.91 11.83 5.84
N LYS A 129 22.62 11.80 6.19
CA LYS A 129 21.65 10.80 5.70
C LYS A 129 21.74 10.56 4.19
N ALA A 130 21.72 11.61 3.37
CA ALA A 130 21.83 11.50 1.91
C ALA A 130 23.15 10.85 1.46
N ARG A 131 24.28 11.23 2.06
CA ARG A 131 25.60 10.61 1.79
C ARG A 131 25.61 9.14 2.18
N LYS A 132 25.07 8.79 3.34
CA LYS A 132 24.99 7.41 3.84
C LYS A 132 24.08 6.55 2.96
N THR A 133 22.92 7.06 2.56
CA THR A 133 22.02 6.41 1.61
C THR A 133 22.70 6.18 0.25
N ARG A 134 23.48 7.15 -0.23
CA ARG A 134 24.29 6.99 -1.46
C ARG A 134 25.35 5.90 -1.33
N LEU A 135 26.07 5.85 -0.21
CA LEU A 135 27.04 4.77 0.06
C LEU A 135 26.33 3.40 0.09
N LEU A 136 25.13 3.32 0.65
CA LEU A 136 24.38 2.07 0.71
C LEU A 136 23.90 1.64 -0.69
N SER A 137 23.47 2.59 -1.52
CA SER A 137 23.17 2.35 -2.94
C SER A 137 24.37 1.72 -3.67
N GLN A 138 25.59 2.21 -3.43
CA GLN A 138 26.82 1.65 -4.01
C GLN A 138 27.11 0.22 -3.53
N VAL A 139 26.88 -0.07 -2.25
CA VAL A 139 26.99 -1.44 -1.70
C VAL A 139 26.04 -2.38 -2.42
N TYR A 140 24.78 -2.00 -2.62
CA TYR A 140 23.82 -2.83 -3.35
C TYR A 140 24.11 -2.93 -4.85
N THR A 141 24.73 -1.92 -5.45
CA THR A 141 25.24 -2.00 -6.83
C THR A 141 26.32 -3.09 -6.96
N ARG A 142 27.24 -3.16 -5.99
CA ARG A 142 28.21 -4.27 -5.88
C ARG A 142 27.52 -5.60 -5.58
N GLY A 143 26.51 -5.59 -4.71
CA GLY A 143 25.66 -6.74 -4.41
C GLY A 143 25.05 -7.42 -5.64
N ALA A 144 24.61 -6.63 -6.62
CA ALA A 144 24.06 -7.16 -7.86
C ALA A 144 25.09 -7.97 -8.67
N THR A 145 26.36 -7.54 -8.63
CA THR A 145 27.48 -8.25 -9.26
C THR A 145 27.87 -9.49 -8.46
N LEU A 146 28.01 -9.37 -7.14
CA LEU A 146 28.33 -10.48 -6.23
C LEU A 146 27.30 -11.61 -6.29
N SER A 147 26.02 -11.27 -6.44
CA SER A 147 24.95 -12.28 -6.58
C SER A 147 25.19 -13.23 -7.77
N ARG A 148 25.94 -12.80 -8.79
CA ARG A 148 26.28 -13.59 -9.98
C ARG A 148 27.65 -14.27 -9.89
N ASP A 149 28.41 -14.05 -8.83
CA ASP A 149 29.73 -14.63 -8.65
C ASP A 149 29.62 -16.14 -8.34
N PRO A 150 30.16 -17.05 -9.18
CA PRO A 150 30.12 -18.48 -8.92
C PRO A 150 30.86 -18.91 -7.65
N ALA A 151 31.79 -18.10 -7.13
CA ALA A 151 32.47 -18.37 -5.87
C ALA A 151 31.54 -18.25 -4.64
N ILE A 152 30.42 -17.53 -4.78
CA ILE A 152 29.41 -17.38 -3.71
C ILE A 152 28.42 -18.52 -3.81
N GLY A 153 28.64 -19.58 -3.04
CA GLY A 153 27.83 -20.81 -3.09
C GLY A 153 26.52 -20.77 -2.31
N THR A 154 26.37 -19.87 -1.33
CA THR A 154 25.22 -19.83 -0.41
C THR A 154 24.73 -18.40 -0.15
N THR A 155 23.49 -18.28 0.33
CA THR A 155 22.90 -16.99 0.73
C THR A 155 23.63 -16.35 1.92
N SER A 156 24.16 -17.14 2.85
CA SER A 156 25.00 -16.68 3.96
C SER A 156 26.33 -16.11 3.46
N ALA A 157 26.96 -16.75 2.47
CA ALA A 157 28.17 -16.24 1.84
C ALA A 157 27.92 -14.92 1.08
N LEU A 158 26.75 -14.78 0.43
CA LEU A 158 26.34 -13.54 -0.21
C LEU A 158 26.16 -12.41 0.82
N LEU A 159 25.48 -12.70 1.94
CA LEU A 159 25.30 -11.72 3.02
C LEU A 159 26.65 -11.29 3.61
N ALA A 160 27.56 -12.24 3.85
CA ALA A 160 28.91 -11.95 4.32
C ALA A 160 29.70 -11.09 3.33
N ALA A 161 29.57 -11.34 2.02
CA ALA A 161 30.19 -10.52 0.99
C ALA A 161 29.62 -9.09 0.96
N LEU A 162 28.30 -8.92 1.10
CA LEU A 162 27.65 -7.60 1.21
C LEU A 162 28.09 -6.84 2.47
N VAL A 163 28.23 -7.54 3.60
CA VAL A 163 28.75 -6.96 4.84
C VAL A 163 30.22 -6.52 4.67
N SER A 164 31.02 -7.32 3.95
CA SER A 164 32.40 -6.97 3.59
C SER A 164 32.47 -5.74 2.68
N GLU A 165 31.63 -5.66 1.64
CA GLU A 165 31.52 -4.47 0.77
C GLU A 165 31.12 -3.22 1.57
N ARG A 166 30.15 -3.34 2.48
CA ARG A 166 29.83 -2.24 3.40
C ARG A 166 31.03 -1.86 4.26
N GLY A 167 31.79 -2.83 4.77
CA GLY A 167 33.00 -2.59 5.56
C GLY A 167 34.12 -1.86 4.81
N LYS A 168 34.10 -1.88 3.46
CA LYS A 168 35.00 -1.08 2.61
C LYS A 168 34.50 0.35 2.41
N SER A 169 33.26 0.65 2.79
CA SER A 169 32.68 1.99 2.77
C SER A 169 32.77 2.65 4.14
N ASP A 170 32.49 3.96 4.21
CA ASP A 170 32.40 4.71 5.46
C ASP A 170 31.05 4.51 6.21
N LEU A 171 30.27 3.48 5.86
CA LEU A 171 29.02 3.14 6.54
C LEU A 171 29.26 2.30 7.79
N ARG A 172 28.86 2.83 8.94
CA ARG A 172 28.91 2.13 10.23
C ARG A 172 27.71 1.21 10.41
N ALA A 173 27.86 0.25 11.32
CA ALA A 173 26.80 -0.74 11.59
C ALA A 173 25.49 -0.13 12.14
N GLY A 174 25.52 1.08 12.71
CA GLY A 174 24.34 1.78 13.23
C GLY A 174 23.80 2.91 12.34
N ASP A 175 24.41 3.14 11.17
CA ASP A 175 23.97 4.18 10.24
C ASP A 175 22.69 3.73 9.52
N ILE A 176 21.75 4.67 9.33
CA ILE A 176 20.51 4.51 8.55
C ILE A 176 19.74 3.22 8.88
N THR A 177 19.72 2.85 10.16
CA THR A 177 19.17 1.59 10.66
C THR A 177 17.74 1.29 10.17
N PRO A 178 16.77 2.23 10.20
CA PRO A 178 15.41 1.95 9.74
C PRO A 178 15.33 1.57 8.25
N ILE A 179 16.17 2.18 7.41
CA ILE A 179 16.27 1.87 5.97
C ILE A 179 16.81 0.44 5.80
N ARG A 180 17.85 0.10 6.55
CA ARG A 180 18.50 -1.22 6.48
C ARG A 180 17.61 -2.34 7.01
N GLU A 181 16.83 -2.08 8.07
CA GLU A 181 15.84 -3.02 8.60
C GLU A 181 14.74 -3.30 7.58
N ARG A 182 14.19 -2.27 6.91
CA ARG A 182 13.19 -2.48 5.86
C ARG A 182 13.74 -3.27 4.68
N ILE A 183 14.99 -3.03 4.29
CA ILE A 183 15.66 -3.81 3.24
C ILE A 183 15.87 -5.26 3.68
N ALA A 184 16.27 -5.50 4.94
CA ALA A 184 16.41 -6.85 5.47
C ALA A 184 15.08 -7.61 5.42
N ALA A 185 13.97 -6.96 5.78
CA ALA A 185 12.63 -7.56 5.66
C ALA A 185 12.26 -7.92 4.20
N GLU A 186 12.64 -7.08 3.22
CA GLU A 186 12.44 -7.43 1.80
C GLU A 186 13.32 -8.60 1.37
N TRP A 187 14.55 -8.67 1.88
CA TRP A 187 15.47 -9.77 1.60
C TRP A 187 14.89 -11.10 2.11
N SER A 188 14.44 -11.12 3.36
CA SER A 188 13.75 -12.25 3.98
C SER A 188 12.53 -12.70 3.18
N ASP A 189 11.67 -11.77 2.76
CA ASP A 189 10.46 -12.07 1.97
C ASP A 189 10.80 -12.70 0.61
N ARG A 190 11.85 -12.21 -0.07
CA ARG A 190 12.18 -12.62 -1.45
C ARG A 190 13.09 -13.83 -1.56
N LEU A 191 13.98 -14.03 -0.58
CA LEU A 191 15.06 -15.02 -0.61
C LEU A 191 14.95 -16.04 0.53
N GLY A 192 14.15 -15.76 1.56
CA GLY A 192 14.00 -16.56 2.76
C GLY A 192 15.06 -16.26 3.83
N ASP A 193 14.79 -16.72 5.04
CA ASP A 193 15.65 -16.50 6.23
C ASP A 193 16.68 -17.61 6.46
N ALA A 194 16.45 -18.79 5.89
CA ALA A 194 17.35 -19.93 6.03
C ALA A 194 18.48 -19.88 5.00
N ASP A 195 19.67 -20.34 5.41
CA ASP A 195 20.79 -20.45 4.48
C ASP A 195 20.51 -21.51 3.40
N GLN A 196 20.61 -21.10 2.16
CA GLN A 196 20.29 -21.89 0.98
C GLN A 196 21.39 -21.78 -0.05
N SER A 197 21.50 -22.82 -0.88
CA SER A 197 22.40 -22.81 -2.04
C SER A 197 22.00 -21.72 -3.04
N MET A 198 23.01 -21.06 -3.62
CA MET A 198 22.83 -20.06 -4.67
C MET A 198 22.56 -20.72 -6.03
N THR A 199 21.33 -21.22 -6.21
CA THR A 199 20.84 -21.73 -7.51
C THR A 199 20.79 -20.60 -8.55
N PRO A 200 20.76 -20.89 -9.86
CA PRO A 200 20.63 -19.87 -10.89
C PRO A 200 19.45 -18.92 -10.64
N GLU A 201 18.29 -19.44 -10.26
CA GLU A 201 17.09 -18.65 -9.96
C GLU A 201 17.26 -17.79 -8.70
N MET A 202 17.99 -18.29 -7.69
CA MET A 202 18.30 -17.52 -6.49
C MET A 202 19.26 -16.37 -6.81
N ARG A 203 20.25 -16.60 -7.66
CA ARG A 203 21.20 -15.58 -8.13
C ARG A 203 20.50 -14.48 -8.90
N ASP A 204 19.58 -14.84 -9.79
CA ASP A 204 18.80 -13.88 -10.55
C ASP A 204 17.90 -13.03 -9.65
N ARG A 205 17.20 -13.67 -8.69
CA ARG A 205 16.38 -12.95 -7.70
C ARG A 205 17.21 -12.00 -6.83
N ALA A 206 18.35 -12.45 -6.30
CA ALA A 206 19.23 -11.64 -5.48
C ALA A 206 19.84 -10.47 -6.27
N SER A 207 20.27 -10.71 -7.51
CA SER A 207 20.81 -9.69 -8.41
C SER A 207 19.76 -8.63 -8.77
N ALA A 208 18.52 -9.06 -9.06
CA ALA A 208 17.40 -8.17 -9.33
C ALA A 208 17.02 -7.32 -8.11
N LEU A 209 16.96 -7.95 -6.92
CA LEU A 209 16.65 -7.24 -5.68
C LEU A 209 17.73 -6.21 -5.34
N CYS A 210 19.02 -6.57 -5.45
CA CYS A 210 20.13 -5.64 -5.24
C CYS A 210 20.08 -4.44 -6.20
N THR A 211 19.84 -4.69 -7.49
CA THR A 211 19.70 -3.63 -8.50
C THR A 211 18.55 -2.69 -8.16
N ARG A 212 17.39 -3.24 -7.76
CA ARG A 212 16.21 -2.45 -7.38
C ARG A 212 16.47 -1.58 -6.15
N ILE A 213 17.06 -2.16 -5.10
CA ILE A 213 17.43 -1.41 -3.88
C ILE A 213 18.43 -0.29 -4.22
N ALA A 214 19.45 -0.58 -5.02
CA ALA A 214 20.44 0.41 -5.43
C ALA A 214 19.80 1.61 -6.15
N ALA A 215 18.87 1.35 -7.08
CA ALA A 215 18.17 2.39 -7.81
C ALA A 215 17.34 3.28 -6.87
N ILE A 216 16.50 2.69 -6.01
CA ILE A 216 15.65 3.43 -5.06
C ILE A 216 16.52 4.30 -4.13
N LEU A 217 17.57 3.72 -3.54
CA LEU A 217 18.45 4.47 -2.64
C LEU A 217 19.23 5.57 -3.38
N GLY A 218 19.56 5.35 -4.66
CA GLY A 218 20.20 6.35 -5.51
C GLY A 218 19.31 7.58 -5.71
N GLU A 219 18.03 7.36 -6.03
CA GLU A 219 16.99 8.39 -6.17
C GLU A 219 16.84 9.18 -4.86
N LEU A 220 16.65 8.49 -3.72
CA LEU A 220 16.45 9.13 -2.41
C LEU A 220 17.65 9.98 -1.96
N ALA A 221 18.87 9.61 -2.36
CA ALA A 221 20.08 10.35 -2.00
C ALA A 221 20.33 11.59 -2.88
N HIS A 222 19.42 11.91 -3.81
CA HIS A 222 19.48 13.10 -4.68
C HIS A 222 18.35 14.11 -4.39
N GLU A 223 17.36 13.73 -3.59
CA GLU A 223 16.34 14.63 -2.99
C GLU A 223 16.91 15.39 -1.78
#